data_AF-A0A2T7EXP9-F1
#
_entry.id   AF-A0A2T7EXP9-F1
#
_cell.length_a   1.000
_cell.length_b   1.000
_cell.length_c   1.000
_cell.angle_alpha   90.00
_cell.angle_beta   90.00
_cell.angle_gamma   90.00
#
_symmetry.space_group_name_H-M   'P 1'
#
loop_
_entity.id
_entity.type
_entity.pdbx_description
1 polymer ?
#
loop_
_entity_poly.entity_id
_entity_poly.type
_entity_poly.pdbx_seq_one_letter_code
_entity_poly.pdbx_strand_id
1 'polypeptide(L)'
;MNSTLPFAGRFYCATCWGVMALNITSDQQPPRLLMVAEFSESFCFSQMMHSLHLVDNGGEMMLVHRTLCQDSNYYRKYDAYRMDLEAGILIPVKSFNGRGAFMGMNRTMSV
;
A
#
# COMPACT_ATOMS: atom_id res chain seq x y z
N MET A 1 -2.21 -11.32 -4.04
CA MET A 1 -2.35 -10.03 -3.32
C MET A 1 -1.32 -9.07 -3.85
N ASN A 2 -1.59 -8.45 -5.00
CA ASN A 2 -0.66 -7.51 -5.59
C ASN A 2 -1.47 -6.24 -5.82
N SER A 3 -1.40 -5.29 -4.89
CA SER A 3 -1.93 -3.96 -5.14
C SER A 3 -0.86 -3.19 -5.90
N THR A 4 -1.24 -2.64 -7.05
CA THR A 4 -0.37 -1.82 -7.88
C THR A 4 -0.97 -0.44 -8.03
N LEU A 5 -0.10 0.57 -8.09
CA LEU A 5 -0.52 1.96 -8.23
C LEU A 5 0.47 2.70 -9.14
N PRO A 6 0.02 3.20 -10.30
CA PRO A 6 0.71 4.26 -11.02
C PRO A 6 0.58 5.55 -10.18
N PHE A 7 1.70 6.14 -9.79
CA PHE A 7 1.74 7.34 -8.94
C PHE A 7 2.96 8.17 -9.31
N ALA A 8 2.81 9.50 -9.43
CA ALA A 8 3.90 10.43 -9.73
C ALA A 8 4.83 9.99 -10.89
N GLY A 9 4.27 9.40 -11.95
CA GLY A 9 5.02 8.94 -13.14
C GLY A 9 5.78 7.62 -12.97
N ARG A 10 5.60 6.90 -11.84
CA ARG A 10 6.24 5.60 -11.57
C ARG A 10 5.19 4.54 -11.24
N PHE A 11 5.55 3.27 -11.41
CA PHE A 11 4.72 2.14 -11.00
C PHE A 11 5.16 1.62 -9.64
N TYR A 12 4.21 1.47 -8.73
CA TYR A 12 4.44 0.91 -7.41
C TYR A 12 3.65 -0.37 -7.20
N CYS A 13 4.15 -1.25 -6.35
CA CYS A 13 3.42 -2.41 -5.86
C CYS A 13 3.64 -2.65 -4.37
N ALA A 14 2.59 -3.06 -3.67
CA ALA A 14 2.68 -3.51 -2.29
C ALA A 14 2.92 -5.02 -2.23
N THR A 15 3.85 -5.42 -1.36
CA THR A 15 4.21 -6.81 -1.04
C THR A 15 4.03 -7.03 0.46
N CYS A 16 4.22 -8.27 0.95
CA CYS A 16 4.18 -8.52 2.40
C CYS A 16 5.36 -7.91 3.17
N TRP A 17 6.43 -7.52 2.47
CA TRP A 17 7.65 -6.95 3.06
C TRP A 17 7.69 -5.42 3.03
N GLY A 18 6.92 -4.81 2.15
CA GLY A 18 7.10 -3.41 1.84
C GLY A 18 6.44 -2.97 0.55
N VAL A 19 6.68 -1.73 0.19
CA VAL A 19 6.31 -1.16 -1.11
C VAL A 19 7.55 -1.13 -1.99
N MET A 20 7.39 -1.59 -3.23
CA MET A 20 8.41 -1.55 -4.25
C MET A 20 8.01 -0.60 -5.38
N ALA A 21 8.99 0.04 -6.01
CA ALA A 21 8.82 0.84 -7.20
C ALA A 21 9.54 0.21 -8.38
N LEU A 22 8.89 0.21 -9.54
CA LEU A 22 9.53 -0.16 -10.79
C LEU A 22 10.56 0.91 -11.16
N ASN A 23 11.80 0.48 -11.23
CA ASN A 23 12.90 1.27 -11.73
C ASN A 23 13.20 0.85 -13.16
N ILE A 24 12.89 1.76 -14.09
CA ILE A 24 13.22 1.64 -15.50
C ILE A 24 14.35 2.64 -15.74
N THR A 25 15.57 2.27 -15.36
CA THR A 25 16.76 3.01 -15.80
C THR A 25 16.97 2.77 -17.29
N SER A 26 17.64 3.72 -17.97
CA SER A 26 18.08 3.72 -19.37
C SER A 26 18.21 2.34 -20.02
N ASP A 27 17.93 2.25 -21.33
CA ASP A 27 17.82 1.08 -22.22
C ASP A 27 18.87 -0.04 -22.07
N GLN A 28 19.95 0.20 -21.32
CA GLN A 28 21.01 -0.76 -21.05
C GLN A 28 20.77 -1.67 -19.84
N GLN A 29 19.79 -1.39 -18.97
CA GLN A 29 19.49 -2.25 -17.82
C GLN A 29 18.03 -2.73 -17.82
N PRO A 30 17.80 -4.03 -17.52
CA PRO A 30 16.44 -4.54 -17.42
C PRO A 30 15.67 -3.84 -16.30
N PRO A 31 14.34 -3.63 -16.48
CA PRO A 31 13.48 -3.10 -15.43
C PRO A 31 13.59 -3.94 -14.16
N ARG A 32 13.73 -3.28 -13.01
CA ARG A 32 13.85 -3.94 -11.70
C ARG A 32 12.91 -3.31 -10.69
N LEU A 33 12.37 -4.12 -9.80
CA LEU A 33 11.64 -3.63 -8.64
C LEU A 33 12.66 -3.29 -7.54
N LEU A 34 12.59 -2.07 -7.01
CA LEU A 34 13.39 -1.62 -5.89
C LEU A 34 12.49 -1.37 -4.69
N MET A 35 12.89 -1.81 -3.51
CA MET A 35 12.19 -1.49 -2.27
C MET A 35 12.32 0.01 -2.01
N VAL A 36 11.18 0.67 -1.79
CA VAL A 36 11.10 2.11 -1.51
C VAL A 36 10.55 2.40 -0.11
N ALA A 37 9.87 1.43 0.50
CA ALA A 37 9.61 1.43 1.93
C ALA A 37 9.55 -0.01 2.43
N GLU A 38 10.21 -0.27 3.54
CA GLU A 38 10.18 -1.56 4.22
C GLU A 38 9.19 -1.49 5.38
N PHE A 39 8.44 -2.56 5.59
CA PHE A 39 7.57 -2.64 6.76
C PHE A 39 8.40 -3.07 7.97
N SER A 40 8.12 -2.49 9.13
CA SER A 40 8.75 -2.90 10.39
C SER A 40 8.57 -4.40 10.62
N GLU A 41 9.50 -5.07 11.31
CA GLU A 41 9.32 -6.47 11.73
C GLU A 41 8.04 -6.72 12.55
N SER A 42 7.55 -5.69 13.26
CA SER A 42 6.27 -5.72 13.97
C SER A 42 5.03 -5.72 13.07
N PHE A 43 5.20 -5.56 11.75
CA PHE A 43 4.11 -5.55 10.78
C PHE A 43 3.64 -6.99 10.53
N CYS A 44 2.69 -7.45 11.34
CA CYS A 44 2.15 -8.79 11.23
C CYS A 44 1.30 -8.95 9.95
N PHE A 45 1.77 -9.76 9.00
CA PHE A 45 1.07 -10.03 7.74
C PHE A 45 0.77 -11.52 7.55
N SER A 46 -0.52 -11.86 7.44
CA SER A 46 -0.99 -13.21 7.07
C SER A 46 -1.69 -13.16 5.72
N GLN A 47 -1.18 -13.88 4.72
CA GLN A 47 -1.77 -13.91 3.37
C GLN A 47 -3.23 -14.40 3.34
N MET A 48 -3.66 -15.20 4.32
CA MET A 48 -5.04 -15.69 4.40
C MET A 48 -6.01 -14.63 4.96
N MET A 49 -5.52 -13.74 5.82
CA MET A 49 -6.36 -12.82 6.58
C MET A 49 -6.16 -11.35 6.19
N HIS A 50 -5.01 -10.97 5.65
CA HIS A 50 -4.60 -9.58 5.49
C HIS A 50 -4.43 -9.23 4.03
N SER A 51 -4.83 -8.03 3.61
CA SER A 51 -4.53 -7.52 2.26
C SER A 51 -4.07 -6.07 2.32
N LEU A 52 -3.23 -5.70 1.36
CA LEU A 52 -2.66 -4.36 1.24
C LEU A 52 -3.16 -3.67 -0.01
N HIS A 53 -3.48 -2.39 0.10
CA HIS A 53 -4.05 -1.59 -0.97
C HIS A 53 -3.39 -0.23 -1.04
N LEU A 54 -2.65 0.02 -2.12
CA LEU A 54 -2.13 1.32 -2.47
C LEU A 54 -3.25 2.20 -3.04
N VAL A 55 -3.24 3.48 -2.66
CA VAL A 55 -4.25 4.45 -3.05
C VAL A 55 -3.57 5.79 -3.35
N ASP A 56 -3.91 6.40 -4.47
CA ASP A 56 -3.65 7.82 -4.70
C ASP A 56 -4.76 8.63 -4.01
N ASN A 57 -4.38 9.37 -2.97
CA ASN A 57 -5.26 10.25 -2.20
C ASN A 57 -5.09 11.72 -2.62
N GLY A 58 -5.19 12.01 -3.92
CA GLY A 58 -5.04 13.37 -4.43
C GLY A 58 -3.61 13.89 -4.36
N GLY A 59 -2.63 13.04 -4.69
CA GLY A 59 -1.21 13.36 -4.64
C GLY A 59 -0.50 12.90 -3.36
N GLU A 60 -1.22 12.32 -2.39
CA GLU A 60 -0.62 11.59 -1.27
C GLU A 60 -0.76 10.08 -1.52
N MET A 61 0.37 9.37 -1.54
CA MET A 61 0.35 7.90 -1.63
C MET A 61 -0.02 7.30 -0.28
N MET A 62 -1.13 6.57 -0.24
CA MET A 62 -1.64 5.91 0.96
C MET A 62 -1.54 4.39 0.82
N LEU A 63 -1.39 3.70 1.93
CA LEU A 63 -1.49 2.25 2.06
C LEU A 63 -2.60 1.92 3.05
N VAL A 64 -3.56 1.10 2.63
CA VAL A 64 -4.56 0.53 3.53
C VAL A 64 -4.26 -0.93 3.78
N HIS A 65 -4.11 -1.28 5.05
CA HIS A 65 -4.02 -2.64 5.53
C HIS A 65 -5.39 -3.09 6.01
N ARG A 66 -5.99 -4.02 5.26
CA ARG A 66 -7.25 -4.67 5.62
C ARG A 66 -6.95 -6.00 6.31
N THR A 67 -7.53 -6.21 7.48
CA THR A 67 -7.44 -7.45 8.25
C THR A 67 -8.83 -8.07 8.39
N LEU A 68 -8.94 -9.35 8.03
CA LEU A 68 -10.11 -10.18 8.30
C LEU A 68 -9.97 -10.76 9.71
N CYS A 69 -10.85 -10.34 10.62
CA CYS A 69 -10.85 -10.82 11.99
C CYS A 69 -11.84 -11.97 12.12
N GLN A 70 -11.34 -13.14 12.54
CA GLN A 70 -12.14 -14.35 12.78
C GLN A 70 -12.71 -14.37 14.21
N ASP A 71 -13.26 -13.25 14.65
CA ASP A 71 -14.11 -13.24 15.84
C ASP A 71 -15.52 -13.73 15.47
N SER A 72 -16.39 -13.93 16.46
CA SER A 72 -17.76 -14.46 16.33
C SER A 72 -18.62 -13.86 15.20
N ASN A 73 -18.29 -12.65 14.71
CA ASN A 73 -19.04 -11.92 13.69
C ASN A 73 -18.28 -11.60 12.38
N TYR A 74 -17.09 -12.18 12.12
CA TYR A 74 -16.31 -11.95 10.90
C TYR A 74 -16.26 -10.47 10.44
N TYR A 75 -15.61 -9.61 11.22
CA TYR A 75 -15.51 -8.19 10.85
C TYR A 75 -14.19 -7.88 10.12
N ARG A 76 -14.17 -6.73 9.44
CA ARG A 76 -12.99 -6.23 8.72
C ARG A 76 -12.43 -5.02 9.46
N LYS A 77 -11.13 -5.06 9.79
CA LYS A 77 -10.39 -3.92 10.31
C LYS A 77 -9.61 -3.25 9.17
N TYR A 78 -9.52 -1.93 9.21
CA TYR A 78 -8.78 -1.13 8.24
C TYR A 78 -7.84 -0.19 8.99
N ASP A 79 -6.54 -0.38 8.80
CA ASP A 79 -5.51 0.55 9.23
C ASP A 79 -4.99 1.31 8.00
N ALA A 80 -4.84 2.62 8.11
CA ALA A 80 -4.41 3.49 7.02
C ALA A 80 -3.06 4.12 7.34
N TYR A 81 -2.20 4.18 6.34
CA TYR A 81 -0.86 4.75 6.43
C TYR A 81 -0.65 5.71 5.28
N ARG A 82 -0.06 6.86 5.57
CA ARG A 82 0.54 7.73 4.56
C ARG A 82 1.98 7.29 4.32
N MET A 83 2.37 7.21 3.07
CA MET A 83 3.74 6.87 2.70
C MET A 83 4.60 8.13 2.62
N ASP A 84 5.70 8.14 3.34
CA ASP A 84 6.80 9.08 3.12
C ASP A 84 7.82 8.39 2.21
N LEU A 85 7.81 8.74 0.93
CA LEU A 85 8.67 8.14 -0.08
C LEU A 85 10.14 8.57 0.05
N GLU A 86 10.41 9.71 0.68
CA GLU A 86 11.77 10.22 0.87
C GLU A 86 12.43 9.53 2.05
N ALA A 87 11.71 9.44 3.18
CA ALA A 87 12.17 8.71 4.35
C ALA A 87 12.02 7.19 4.21
N GLY A 88 11.22 6.72 3.24
CA GLY A 88 10.97 5.30 3.01
C GLY A 88 10.17 4.62 4.12
N ILE A 89 9.27 5.36 4.77
CA ILE A 89 8.50 4.89 5.93
C ILE A 89 6.99 5.01 5.74
N LEU A 90 6.25 4.23 6.53
CA LEU A 90 4.80 4.34 6.67
C LEU A 90 4.45 5.12 7.93
N ILE A 91 3.66 6.18 7.77
CA ILE A 91 3.15 7.01 8.85
C ILE A 91 1.69 6.63 9.11
N PRO A 92 1.33 6.08 10.27
CA PRO A 92 -0.07 5.78 10.59
C PRO A 92 -0.93 7.03 10.58
N VAL A 93 -2.11 6.94 9.97
CA VAL A 93 -3.08 8.04 9.93
C VAL A 93 -4.47 7.58 10.35
N LYS A 94 -5.30 8.52 10.81
CA LYS A 94 -6.68 8.24 11.20
C LYS A 94 -7.70 8.43 10.09
N SER A 95 -7.34 9.12 9.00
CA SER A 95 -8.26 9.45 7.91
C SER A 95 -7.54 9.79 6.61
N PHE A 96 -8.31 9.93 5.54
CA PHE A 96 -7.88 10.35 4.20
C PHE A 96 -8.01 11.88 4.00
N ASN A 97 -7.83 12.66 5.07
CA ASN A 97 -7.87 14.14 5.05
C ASN A 97 -9.15 14.71 4.40
N GLY A 98 -10.31 14.14 4.72
CA GLY A 98 -11.62 14.57 4.21
C GLY A 98 -12.05 13.90 2.90
N ARG A 99 -11.21 13.08 2.29
CA ARG A 99 -11.55 12.27 1.11
C ARG A 99 -12.11 10.91 1.50
N GLY A 100 -12.96 10.35 0.64
CA GLY A 100 -13.44 8.97 0.78
C GLY A 100 -12.44 7.98 0.21
N ALA A 101 -12.37 6.77 0.76
CA ALA A 101 -11.59 5.67 0.17
C ALA A 101 -12.53 4.48 -0.12
N PHE A 102 -12.54 4.04 -1.37
CA PHE A 102 -13.37 2.93 -1.85
C PHE A 102 -12.48 1.77 -2.23
N MET A 103 -12.64 0.64 -1.53
CA MET A 103 -11.79 -0.54 -1.66
C MET A 103 -12.59 -1.72 -2.22
N GLY A 104 -12.19 -2.16 -3.41
CA GLY A 104 -12.62 -3.42 -3.99
C GLY A 104 -11.72 -4.59 -3.57
N MET A 105 -11.89 -5.71 -4.27
CA MET A 105 -11.08 -6.91 -3.99
C MET A 105 -9.60 -6.71 -4.35
N ASN A 106 -9.33 -6.00 -5.45
CA ASN A 106 -7.97 -5.82 -6.01
C ASN A 106 -7.60 -4.35 -6.31
N ARG A 107 -8.55 -3.42 -6.24
CA ARG A 107 -8.33 -2.01 -6.59
C ARG A 107 -8.92 -1.12 -5.52
N THR A 108 -8.27 0.01 -5.29
CA THR A 108 -8.73 1.01 -4.33
C THR A 108 -8.56 2.39 -4.94
N MET A 109 -9.50 3.29 -4.66
CA MET A 109 -9.48 4.66 -5.16
C MET A 109 -9.95 5.62 -4.06
N SER A 110 -9.50 6.87 -4.13
CA SER A 110 -9.96 7.92 -3.25
C SER A 110 -10.52 9.12 -4.02
N VAL A 111 -11.65 9.66 -3.54
CA VAL A 111 -12.39 10.78 -4.15
C VAL A 111 -12.73 11.85 -3.13
#